data_AF-A0AAV4BEH8-F1
#
_entry.id   AF-A0AAV4BEH8-F1
#
_cell.length_a   1.000
_cell.length_b   1.000
_cell.length_c   1.000
_cell.angle_alpha   90.00
_cell.angle_beta   90.00
_cell.angle_gamma   90.00
#
_symmetry.space_group_name_H-M   'P 1'
#
loop_
_entity.id
_entity.type
_entity.pdbx_description
1 polymer ?
#
loop_
_entity_poly.entity_id
_entity_poly.type
_entity_poly.pdbx_seq_one_letter_code
_entity_poly.pdbx_strand_id
1 'polypeptide(L)'
;MAPKLTSKHMTMSPFSHLLVCLAAQVLSHSVAAGISAMVTLKALPPEAMETARFAEQFDRLFNCFNSSGLKSKNVMGHGITPCSTHIAFLEQSLEWLTQVKCNKMIVVDWYTQSTIKR
;
A
#
# COMPACT_ATOMS: atom_id res chain seq x y z
N MET A 1 14.45 2.62 7.18
CA MET A 1 13.61 3.38 6.22
C MET A 1 13.46 2.57 4.94
N ALA A 2 12.37 2.75 4.18
CA ALA A 2 11.95 1.92 3.04
C ALA A 2 12.98 1.85 1.89
N PRO A 3 13.83 0.79 1.84
CA PRO A 3 14.95 0.74 0.89
C PRO A 3 14.54 0.19 -0.48
N LYS A 4 13.34 -0.40 -0.56
CA LYS A 4 12.79 -1.01 -1.78
C LYS A 4 12.14 0.02 -2.70
N LEU A 5 11.80 1.20 -2.18
CA LEU A 5 11.27 2.29 -2.98
C LEU A 5 12.35 2.85 -3.89
N THR A 6 12.09 2.81 -5.19
CA THR A 6 12.94 3.34 -6.27
C THR A 6 12.10 4.16 -7.22
N SER A 7 12.74 4.92 -8.12
CA SER A 7 12.06 5.72 -9.14
C SER A 7 11.05 4.93 -9.99
N LYS A 8 11.25 3.61 -10.14
CA LYS A 8 10.34 2.70 -10.84
C LYS A 8 8.94 2.58 -10.21
N HIS A 9 8.79 2.98 -8.95
CA HIS A 9 7.50 3.00 -8.24
C HIS A 9 6.70 4.28 -8.51
N MET A 10 7.38 5.35 -8.94
CA MET A 10 6.78 6.65 -9.27
C MET A 10 6.58 6.80 -10.77
N THR A 11 7.57 6.36 -11.56
CA THR A 11 7.53 6.37 -13.01
C THR A 11 7.37 4.94 -13.51
N MET A 12 6.13 4.58 -13.84
CA MET A 12 5.81 3.26 -14.36
C MET A 12 6.16 3.16 -15.84
N SER A 13 6.93 2.13 -16.18
CA SER A 13 7.13 1.69 -17.57
C SER A 13 5.84 1.07 -18.15
N PRO A 14 5.74 0.94 -19.49
CA PRO A 14 4.53 0.45 -20.16
C PRO A 14 4.01 -0.92 -19.67
N PHE A 15 4.83 -1.76 -19.04
CA PHE A 15 4.43 -3.08 -18.52
C PHE A 15 4.48 -3.19 -16.99
N SER A 16 5.03 -2.20 -16.28
CA SER A 16 5.20 -2.30 -14.83
C SER A 16 3.91 -2.08 -14.04
N HIS A 17 2.86 -1.57 -14.68
CA HIS A 17 1.53 -1.42 -14.05
C HIS A 17 0.86 -2.76 -13.73
N LEU A 18 1.28 -3.85 -14.38
CA LEU A 18 0.80 -5.21 -14.11
C LEU A 18 1.54 -5.87 -12.93
N LEU A 19 2.64 -5.27 -12.46
CA LEU A 19 3.47 -5.83 -11.41
C LEU A 19 2.88 -5.51 -10.03
N VAL A 20 2.04 -6.41 -9.53
CA VAL A 20 1.45 -6.35 -8.17
C VAL A 20 2.53 -6.18 -7.09
N CYS A 21 3.74 -6.69 -7.33
CA CYS A 21 4.86 -6.54 -6.38
C CYS A 21 5.29 -5.07 -6.18
N LEU A 22 5.20 -4.23 -7.21
CA LEU A 22 5.54 -2.81 -7.10
C LEU A 22 4.49 -2.08 -6.25
N ALA A 23 3.20 -2.35 -6.52
CA ALA A 23 2.11 -1.79 -5.74
C ALA A 23 2.19 -2.20 -4.25
N ALA A 24 2.45 -3.49 -3.98
CA ALA A 24 2.63 -4.00 -2.62
C ALA A 24 3.85 -3.39 -1.91
N GLN A 25 4.93 -3.07 -2.63
CA GLN A 25 6.10 -2.40 -2.05
C GLN A 25 5.80 -0.95 -1.67
N VAL A 26 5.01 -0.22 -2.47
CA VAL A 26 4.55 1.14 -2.14
C VAL A 26 3.71 1.13 -0.88
N LEU A 27 2.80 0.17 -0.75
CA LEU A 27 1.89 0.06 0.39
C LEU A 27 2.46 -0.78 1.54
N SER A 28 3.78 -0.87 1.67
CA SER A 28 4.39 -1.72 2.70
C SER A 28 4.50 -1.03 4.07
N HIS A 29 4.55 -1.81 5.14
CA HIS A 29 4.77 -1.33 6.51
C HIS A 29 5.99 -0.39 6.64
N SER A 30 7.08 -0.71 5.93
CA SER A 30 8.30 0.11 5.95
C SER A 30 8.11 1.51 5.36
N VAL A 31 7.17 1.66 4.42
CA VAL A 31 6.81 2.94 3.81
C VAL A 31 5.91 3.72 4.76
N ALA A 32 4.90 3.08 5.33
CA ALA A 32 4.03 3.68 6.34
C ALA A 32 4.86 4.25 7.51
N ALA A 33 5.75 3.44 8.09
CA ALA A 33 6.65 3.88 9.15
C ALA A 33 7.58 5.03 8.73
N GLY A 34 8.04 5.03 7.48
CA GLY A 34 8.84 6.11 6.91
C GLY A 34 8.06 7.43 6.81
N ILE A 35 6.82 7.38 6.32
CA ILE A 35 5.92 8.54 6.24
C ILE A 35 5.63 9.07 7.64
N SER A 36 5.24 8.20 8.59
CA SER A 36 4.98 8.60 9.97
C SER A 36 6.19 9.27 10.62
N ALA A 37 7.40 8.71 10.45
CA ALA A 37 8.62 9.31 10.97
C ALA A 37 8.90 10.69 10.36
N MET A 38 8.70 10.87 9.06
CA MET A 38 8.87 12.17 8.41
C MET A 38 7.83 13.21 8.87
N VAL A 39 6.60 12.79 9.17
CA VAL A 39 5.60 13.66 9.79
C VAL A 39 6.03 14.07 11.20
N THR A 40 6.50 13.14 12.02
CA THR A 40 7.02 13.44 13.37
C THR A 40 8.21 14.40 13.34
N LEU A 41 9.09 14.26 12.35
CA LEU A 41 10.23 15.16 12.11
C LEU A 41 9.82 16.50 11.47
N LYS A 42 8.52 16.73 11.24
CA LYS A 42 7.97 17.91 10.57
C LYS A 42 8.51 18.14 9.15
N ALA A 43 9.03 17.10 8.52
CA ALA A 43 9.47 17.11 7.12
C ALA A 43 8.29 16.91 6.15
N LEU A 44 7.19 16.31 6.63
CA LEU A 44 5.93 16.16 5.90
C LEU A 44 4.78 16.85 6.63
N PRO A 45 3.75 17.29 5.90
CA PRO A 45 2.53 17.83 6.48
C PRO A 45 1.83 16.79 7.37
N PRO A 46 1.14 17.21 8.45
CA PRO A 46 0.44 16.29 9.36
C PRO A 46 -0.63 15.46 8.65
N GLU A 47 -1.21 15.97 7.57
CA GLU A 47 -2.18 15.27 6.73
C GLU A 47 -1.59 13.99 6.09
N ALA A 48 -0.27 13.92 5.90
CA ALA A 48 0.39 12.73 5.38
C ALA A 48 0.33 11.54 6.36
N MET A 49 -0.03 11.77 7.63
CA MET A 49 -0.28 10.70 8.59
C MET A 49 -1.43 9.79 8.14
N GLU A 50 -2.46 10.33 7.49
CA GLU A 50 -3.56 9.52 6.96
C GLU A 50 -3.09 8.63 5.80
N THR A 51 -2.13 9.10 5.00
CA THR A 51 -1.48 8.26 3.97
C THR A 51 -0.68 7.12 4.59
N ALA A 52 0.02 7.36 5.70
CA ALA A 52 0.73 6.30 6.42
C ALA A 52 -0.24 5.23 6.96
N ARG A 53 -1.36 5.66 7.56
CA ARG A 53 -2.41 4.74 8.04
C ARG A 53 -3.04 3.94 6.91
N PHE A 54 -3.32 4.59 5.79
CA PHE A 54 -3.84 3.93 4.59
C PHE A 54 -2.89 2.83 4.09
N ALA A 55 -1.60 3.14 3.97
CA ALA A 55 -0.58 2.17 3.55
C ALA A 55 -0.48 0.99 4.53
N GLU A 56 -0.48 1.27 5.84
CA GLU A 56 -0.44 0.24 6.89
C GLU A 56 -1.65 -0.69 6.84
N GLN A 57 -2.85 -0.14 6.60
CA GLN A 57 -4.08 -0.94 6.52
C GLN A 57 -4.01 -1.92 5.33
N PHE A 58 -3.53 -1.45 4.18
CA PHE A 58 -3.36 -2.29 2.99
C PHE A 58 -2.24 -3.32 3.15
N ASP A 59 -1.11 -2.99 3.76
CA ASP A 59 -0.05 -3.96 4.09
C ASP A 59 -0.61 -5.12 4.90
N ARG A 60 -1.40 -4.81 5.94
CA ARG A 60 -2.04 -5.80 6.80
C ARG A 60 -3.07 -6.65 6.07
N LEU A 61 -3.86 -6.05 5.18
CA LEU A 61 -4.80 -6.78 4.32
C LEU A 61 -4.08 -7.74 3.37
N PHE A 62 -3.02 -7.28 2.69
CA PHE A 62 -2.23 -8.14 1.82
C PHE A 62 -1.58 -9.29 2.58
N ASN A 63 -1.05 -9.04 3.77
CA ASN A 63 -0.50 -10.08 4.62
C ASN A 63 -1.58 -11.09 5.06
N CYS A 64 -2.77 -10.62 5.41
CA CYS A 64 -3.90 -11.47 5.79
C CYS A 64 -4.33 -12.41 4.66
N PHE A 65 -4.49 -11.88 3.45
CA PHE A 65 -4.93 -12.68 2.29
C PHE A 65 -3.81 -13.53 1.68
N ASN A 66 -2.54 -13.14 1.86
CA ASN A 66 -1.38 -13.90 1.38
C ASN A 66 -0.78 -14.81 2.46
N SER A 67 -1.57 -15.17 3.47
CA SER A 67 -1.15 -16.13 4.50
C SER A 67 -1.10 -17.54 3.90
N SER A 68 0.09 -18.14 3.88
CA SER A 68 0.31 -19.48 3.28
C SER A 68 0.66 -20.56 4.32
N GLY A 69 0.86 -20.19 5.58
CA GLY A 69 1.21 -21.13 6.65
C GLY A 69 0.75 -20.66 8.02
N LEU A 70 0.74 -21.57 9.01
CA LEU A 70 0.28 -21.27 10.38
C LEU A 70 1.07 -20.16 11.08
N LYS A 71 2.35 -19.97 10.71
CA LYS A 71 3.23 -18.97 11.31
C LYS A 71 3.96 -18.20 10.22
N SER A 72 4.13 -16.91 10.45
CA SER A 72 4.87 -16.00 9.59
C SER A 72 5.63 -14.99 10.46
N LYS A 73 6.47 -14.14 9.86
CA LYS A 73 7.13 -13.05 10.61
C LYS A 73 6.15 -11.96 11.04
N ASN A 74 5.02 -11.82 10.34
CA ASN A 74 3.95 -10.87 10.65
C ASN A 74 2.73 -11.64 11.22
N VAL A 75 2.14 -11.12 12.29
CA VAL A 75 0.92 -11.68 12.89
C VAL A 75 -0.21 -11.76 11.87
N MET A 76 -0.37 -10.73 11.04
CA MET A 76 -1.37 -10.73 9.98
C MET A 76 -1.06 -11.72 8.86
N GLY A 77 0.17 -12.23 8.74
CA GLY A 77 0.53 -13.25 7.76
C GLY A 77 0.34 -14.69 8.24
N HIS A 78 -0.18 -14.90 9.46
CA HIS A 78 -0.55 -16.23 9.94
C HIS A 78 -1.80 -16.74 9.21
N GLY A 79 -1.89 -18.07 9.05
CA GLY A 79 -3.10 -18.70 8.55
C GLY A 79 -4.30 -18.40 9.47
N ILE A 80 -5.46 -18.15 8.87
CA ILE A 80 -6.67 -17.81 9.62
C ILE A 80 -7.10 -19.00 10.48
N THR A 81 -7.12 -18.80 11.80
CA THR A 81 -7.63 -19.79 12.77
C THR A 81 -8.86 -19.23 13.51
N PRO A 82 -9.77 -20.08 14.03
CA PRO A 82 -10.98 -19.61 14.73
C PRO A 82 -10.71 -18.67 15.92
N CYS A 83 -9.56 -18.80 16.59
CA CYS A 83 -9.16 -17.96 17.73
C CYS A 83 -8.30 -16.74 17.35
N SER A 84 -8.13 -16.48 16.05
CA SER A 84 -7.24 -15.41 15.58
C SER A 84 -7.93 -14.05 15.54
N THR A 85 -7.13 -12.99 15.64
CA THR A 85 -7.58 -11.61 15.48
C THR A 85 -7.91 -11.23 14.03
N HIS A 86 -7.74 -12.16 13.07
CA HIS A 86 -7.95 -11.92 11.65
C HIS A 86 -9.41 -11.53 11.34
N ILE A 87 -10.39 -12.23 11.91
CA ILE A 87 -11.82 -11.98 11.63
C ILE A 87 -12.21 -10.57 12.08
N ALA A 88 -11.90 -10.20 13.33
CA ALA A 88 -12.19 -8.87 13.85
C ALA A 88 -11.50 -7.76 13.02
N PHE A 89 -10.25 -7.99 12.58
CA PHE A 89 -9.57 -7.06 11.70
C PHE A 89 -10.24 -6.93 10.33
N LEU A 90 -10.71 -8.03 9.74
CA LEU A 90 -11.37 -8.04 8.44
C LEU A 90 -12.73 -7.35 8.50
N GLU A 91 -13.51 -7.55 9.57
CA GLU A 91 -14.77 -6.85 9.79
C GLU A 91 -14.55 -5.33 9.90
N GLN A 92 -13.58 -4.90 10.71
CA GLN A 92 -13.21 -3.49 10.82
C GLN A 92 -12.72 -2.93 9.47
N SER A 93 -11.94 -3.72 8.72
CA SER A 93 -11.45 -3.30 7.40
C SER A 93 -12.59 -3.18 6.39
N LEU A 94 -13.60 -4.04 6.47
CA LEU A 94 -14.78 -3.99 5.61
C LEU A 94 -15.56 -2.70 5.86
N GLU A 95 -15.83 -2.35 7.13
CA GLU A 95 -16.46 -1.09 7.50
C GLU A 95 -15.65 0.11 6.98
N TRP A 96 -14.33 0.11 7.19
CA TRP A 96 -13.46 1.15 6.69
C TRP A 96 -13.51 1.29 5.16
N LEU A 97 -13.49 0.18 4.42
CA LEU A 97 -13.55 0.18 2.95
C LEU A 97 -14.83 0.83 2.42
N THR A 98 -15.96 0.71 3.13
CA THR A 98 -17.20 1.39 2.73
C THR A 98 -17.11 2.92 2.78
N GLN A 99 -16.17 3.46 3.57
CA GLN A 99 -15.94 4.90 3.69
C GLN A 99 -14.96 5.44 2.65
N VAL A 100 -14.20 4.55 1.99
CA VAL A 100 -13.18 4.94 1.02
C VAL A 100 -13.85 5.43 -0.26
N LYS A 101 -13.66 6.71 -0.58
CA LYS A 101 -14.10 7.30 -1.85
C LYS A 101 -12.93 7.32 -2.84
N CYS A 102 -13.10 6.64 -3.96
CA CYS A 102 -12.19 6.77 -5.10
C CYS A 102 -12.70 7.91 -5.98
N ASN A 103 -11.93 9.00 -6.08
CA ASN A 103 -12.18 9.97 -7.15
C ASN A 103 -11.88 9.30 -8.50
N LYS A 104 -12.74 9.54 -9.50
CA LYS A 104 -12.52 9.07 -10.87
C LYS A 104 -11.10 9.43 -11.30
N MET A 105 -10.35 8.40 -11.70
CA MET A 105 -9.03 8.55 -12.27
C MET A 105 -9.11 9.52 -13.46
N ILE A 106 -8.39 10.64 -13.39
CA ILE A 106 -8.10 11.40 -14.61
C ILE A 106 -7.20 10.47 -15.42
N VAL A 107 -7.75 9.89 -16.49
CA VAL A 107 -6.95 9.17 -17.47
C VAL A 107 -6.05 10.20 -18.13
N VAL A 108 -4.84 10.35 -17.61
CA VAL A 108 -3.76 11.01 -18.33
C VAL A 108 -3.30 9.98 -19.35
N ASP A 109 -3.64 10.20 -20.63
CA ASP A 109 -3.19 9.35 -21.73
C ASP A 109 -1.66 9.38 -21.80
N TRP A 110 -1.01 8.34 -21.27
CA TRP A 110 0.45 8.23 -21.26
C TRP A 110 1.04 7.99 -22.66
N TYR A 111 0.22 7.69 -23.66
CA TYR A 111 0.66 7.39 -25.03
C TYR A 111 0.89 8.63 -25.92
N THR A 112 0.40 9.82 -25.56
CA THR A 112 0.54 11.02 -26.41
C THR A 112 1.84 11.79 -26.22
N GLN A 113 2.67 11.48 -25.21
CA GLN A 113 3.94 12.18 -24.99
C GLN A 113 5.16 11.59 -25.71
N SER A 114 5.04 10.44 -26.40
CA SER A 114 6.17 9.81 -27.10
C SER A 114 6.31 10.17 -28.59
N THR A 115 5.48 11.07 -29.15
CA THR A 115 5.52 11.40 -30.60
C THR A 115 5.82 12.87 -30.92
N ILE A 116 6.53 13.58 -30.05
CA ILE A 116 7.16 14.86 -30.43
C ILE A 116 8.62 14.83 -29.99
N LYS A 117 9.47 14.26 -30.84
CA LYS A 117 10.86 14.66 -31.15
C LYS A 117 11.54 13.60 -32.03
N ARG A 118 11.37 13.73 -33.34
CA ARG A 118 12.45 13.94 -34.33
C ARG A 118 11.86 14.02 -35.73
#